data_AF-A0A7S3S1S2-F1
#
_entry.id   AF-A0A7S3S1S2-F1
#
_cell.length_a   1.000
_cell.length_b   1.000
_cell.length_c   1.000
_cell.angle_alpha   90.00
_cell.angle_beta   90.00
_cell.angle_gamma   90.00
#
_symmetry.space_group_name_H-M   'P 1'
#
loop_
_entity.id
_entity.type
_entity.pdbx_description
1 polymer ?
#
loop_
_entity_poly.entity_id
_entity_poly.type
_entity_poly.pdbx_seq_one_letter_code
_entity_poly.pdbx_strand_id
1 'polypeptide(L)'
;SEERGQPPQSLAHDTHTNKPSTADWLGLARTRTEGLSGHTRPIACLPPCILLVASTAIAAAYALSAPVSLVGGRVVTPPISLLIYDGPGRTLGQVAFPAVSLLFGCVAPAFFRDLRRVTGAAHPGLVATSAAAFAGLAVVGAVPLQRDVPAVMRGEARLGADSVLHQSAAAVFFAAAIAHMALWMRLCVTAPPASPLSYRVGWRSALFKGACAVTSVFPLPAAFLLHPASPARRVLSLSEADAGGLQQYCLVLCVASFFASYSVELAGALDPAGEQRESKRD
;
A
#
# COMPACT_ATOMS: atom_id res chain seq x y z
N SER A 1 0.57 -64.60 -38.93
CA SER A 1 1.45 -63.42 -38.83
C SER A 1 1.01 -62.41 -39.86
N GLU A 2 0.30 -61.37 -39.43
CA GLU A 2 0.18 -60.02 -40.05
C GLU A 2 -0.95 -59.29 -39.30
N GLU A 3 -0.60 -58.66 -38.17
CA GLU A 3 -1.45 -57.67 -37.52
C GLU A 3 -1.02 -56.28 -38.01
N ARG A 4 -1.93 -55.59 -38.70
CA ARG A 4 -1.72 -54.22 -39.21
C ARG A 4 -1.88 -53.22 -38.07
N GLY A 5 -0.83 -52.44 -37.83
CA GLY A 5 -0.84 -51.31 -36.90
C GLY A 5 -1.73 -50.17 -37.40
N GLN A 6 -2.60 -49.67 -36.52
CA GLN A 6 -3.28 -48.39 -36.68
C GLN A 6 -2.38 -47.25 -36.19
N PRO A 7 -2.36 -46.10 -36.88
CA PRO A 7 -1.59 -44.94 -36.46
C PRO A 7 -2.30 -44.17 -35.32
N PRO A 8 -1.52 -43.54 -34.42
CA PRO A 8 -2.03 -42.77 -33.28
C PRO A 8 -2.73 -41.49 -33.73
N GLN A 9 -3.93 -41.25 -33.18
CA GLN A 9 -4.70 -40.03 -33.40
C GLN A 9 -4.09 -38.86 -32.62
N SER A 10 -3.78 -37.79 -33.34
CA SER A 10 -3.29 -36.50 -32.84
C SER A 10 -4.42 -35.74 -32.12
N LEU A 11 -4.31 -35.58 -30.80
CA LEU A 11 -5.12 -34.67 -29.99
C LEU A 11 -4.67 -33.22 -30.24
N ALA A 12 -5.39 -32.51 -31.11
CA ALA A 12 -5.29 -31.05 -31.24
C ALA A 12 -6.06 -30.40 -30.08
N HIS A 13 -5.34 -29.71 -29.18
CA HIS A 13 -5.92 -28.93 -28.10
C HIS A 13 -6.37 -27.55 -28.62
N ASP A 14 -7.67 -27.37 -28.78
CA ASP A 14 -8.28 -26.06 -29.01
C ASP A 14 -8.13 -25.17 -27.77
N THR A 15 -7.31 -24.13 -27.89
CA THR A 15 -7.16 -23.07 -26.88
C THR A 15 -8.08 -21.90 -27.22
N HIS A 16 -9.37 -22.05 -26.92
CA HIS A 16 -10.31 -20.93 -26.94
C HIS A 16 -10.05 -19.98 -25.77
N THR A 17 -9.35 -18.88 -26.04
CA THR A 17 -9.10 -17.78 -25.11
C THR A 17 -10.32 -16.85 -25.05
N ASN A 18 -11.33 -17.23 -24.26
CA ASN A 18 -12.42 -16.32 -23.91
C ASN A 18 -11.90 -15.21 -22.98
N LYS A 19 -11.66 -14.01 -23.54
CA LYS A 19 -11.42 -12.80 -22.75
C LYS A 19 -12.78 -12.25 -22.28
N PRO A 20 -13.06 -12.19 -20.96
CA PRO A 20 -14.31 -11.62 -20.47
C PRO A 20 -14.39 -10.13 -20.80
N SER A 21 -15.60 -9.67 -21.14
CA SER A 21 -15.87 -8.29 -21.51
C SER A 21 -15.77 -7.37 -20.30
N THR A 22 -15.48 -6.09 -20.49
CA THR A 22 -15.46 -5.07 -19.42
C THR A 22 -16.81 -4.93 -18.70
N ALA A 23 -17.93 -5.32 -19.34
CA ALA A 23 -19.26 -5.30 -18.73
C ALA A 23 -19.44 -6.39 -17.67
N ASP A 24 -18.75 -7.53 -17.78
CA ASP A 24 -18.81 -8.62 -16.80
C ASP A 24 -18.18 -8.21 -15.46
N TRP A 25 -17.23 -7.28 -15.47
CA TRP A 25 -16.52 -6.83 -14.27
C TRP A 25 -17.40 -6.00 -13.34
N LEU A 26 -18.27 -5.15 -13.88
CA LEU A 26 -19.22 -4.37 -13.07
C LEU A 26 -20.35 -5.26 -12.53
N GLY A 27 -20.77 -6.28 -13.28
CA GLY A 27 -21.73 -7.29 -12.82
C GLY A 27 -21.18 -8.19 -11.71
N LEU A 28 -19.92 -8.62 -11.83
CA LEU A 28 -19.21 -9.39 -10.79
C LEU A 28 -18.95 -8.57 -9.52
N ALA A 29 -18.64 -7.27 -9.64
CA ALA A 29 -18.49 -6.40 -8.48
C ALA A 29 -19.82 -6.19 -7.73
N ARG A 30 -20.95 -6.08 -8.47
CA ARG A 30 -22.28 -5.80 -7.91
C ARG A 30 -22.93 -7.02 -7.24
N THR A 31 -22.68 -8.23 -7.74
CA THR A 31 -23.23 -9.46 -7.16
C THR A 31 -22.42 -10.00 -5.96
N ARG A 32 -21.17 -9.54 -5.79
CA ARG A 32 -20.28 -10.01 -4.72
C ARG A 32 -20.45 -9.25 -3.40
N THR A 33 -20.98 -8.03 -3.44
CA THR A 33 -21.21 -7.22 -2.23
C THR A 33 -22.46 -7.63 -1.45
N GLU A 34 -23.44 -8.28 -2.10
CA GLU A 34 -24.68 -8.71 -1.46
C GLU A 34 -24.52 -9.93 -0.53
N GLY A 35 -23.49 -10.76 -0.74
CA GLY A 35 -23.25 -12.01 0.02
C GLY A 35 -22.37 -11.90 1.27
N LEU A 36 -21.62 -10.81 1.44
CA LEU A 36 -20.70 -10.66 2.58
C LEU A 36 -21.48 -10.54 3.90
N SER A 37 -21.20 -11.43 4.86
CA SER A 37 -21.68 -11.31 6.24
C SER A 37 -21.37 -9.93 6.83
N GLY A 38 -22.18 -9.44 7.78
CA GLY A 38 -22.05 -8.07 8.32
C GLY A 38 -20.69 -7.72 8.93
N HIS A 39 -19.82 -8.70 9.18
CA HIS A 39 -18.48 -8.49 9.75
C HIS A 39 -17.33 -8.44 8.72
N THR A 40 -17.53 -8.94 7.49
CA THR A 40 -16.49 -8.94 6.44
C THR A 40 -16.54 -7.71 5.54
N ARG A 41 -17.70 -7.05 5.43
CA ARG A 41 -17.90 -5.81 4.65
C ARG A 41 -17.01 -4.63 5.07
N PRO A 42 -16.79 -4.35 6.38
CA PRO A 42 -15.97 -3.21 6.79
C PRO A 42 -14.51 -3.38 6.36
N ILE A 43 -13.98 -4.61 6.45
CA ILE A 43 -12.57 -4.91 6.16
C ILE A 43 -12.31 -4.88 4.65
N ALA A 44 -13.29 -5.28 3.83
CA ALA A 44 -13.22 -5.20 2.38
C ALA A 44 -13.19 -3.76 1.86
N CYS A 45 -14.03 -2.89 2.44
CA CYS A 45 -14.25 -1.53 1.95
C CYS A 45 -13.29 -0.52 2.58
N LEU A 46 -12.81 -0.76 3.81
CA LEU A 46 -12.06 0.25 4.53
C LEU A 46 -10.73 0.61 3.85
N PRO A 47 -9.87 -0.33 3.40
CA PRO A 47 -8.59 0.06 2.81
C PRO A 47 -8.72 0.77 1.44
N PRO A 48 -9.65 0.39 0.55
CA PRO A 48 -10.02 1.22 -0.60
C PRO A 48 -10.56 2.60 -0.23
N CYS A 49 -11.40 2.71 0.81
CA CYS A 49 -11.89 4.00 1.30
C CYS A 49 -10.74 4.85 1.88
N ILE A 50 -9.82 4.26 2.64
CA ILE A 50 -8.63 4.93 3.16
C ILE A 50 -7.76 5.41 2.00
N LEU A 51 -7.52 4.58 0.99
CA LEU A 51 -6.76 4.96 -0.21
C LEU A 51 -7.43 6.15 -0.92
N LEU A 52 -8.75 6.12 -1.11
CA LEU A 52 -9.49 7.19 -1.74
C LEU A 52 -9.39 8.48 -0.94
N VAL A 53 -9.70 8.44 0.36
CA VAL A 53 -9.63 9.59 1.26
C VAL A 53 -8.21 10.15 1.32
N ALA A 54 -7.19 9.30 1.47
CA ALA A 54 -5.80 9.71 1.50
C ALA A 54 -5.37 10.36 0.17
N SER A 55 -5.73 9.78 -0.97
CA SER A 55 -5.39 10.32 -2.29
C SER A 55 -6.07 11.67 -2.53
N THR A 56 -7.36 11.80 -2.18
CA THR A 56 -8.09 13.06 -2.29
C THR A 56 -7.53 14.12 -1.34
N ALA A 57 -7.22 13.75 -0.10
CA ALA A 57 -6.63 14.67 0.88
C ALA A 57 -5.25 15.15 0.43
N ILE A 58 -4.39 14.25 -0.08
CA ILE A 58 -3.07 14.58 -0.62
C ILE A 58 -3.21 15.50 -1.84
N ALA A 59 -4.09 15.18 -2.79
CA ALA A 59 -4.30 15.98 -3.98
C ALA A 59 -4.86 17.38 -3.65
N ALA A 60 -5.84 17.46 -2.74
CA ALA A 60 -6.39 18.73 -2.27
C ALA A 60 -5.33 19.56 -1.54
N ALA A 61 -4.55 18.92 -0.65
CA ALA A 61 -3.49 19.57 0.07
C ALA A 61 -2.37 20.06 -0.86
N TYR A 62 -2.02 19.30 -1.90
CA TYR A 62 -1.10 19.73 -2.94
C TYR A 62 -1.65 20.94 -3.71
N ALA A 63 -2.91 20.90 -4.15
CA ALA A 63 -3.54 22.01 -4.87
C ALA A 63 -3.60 23.30 -4.02
N LEU A 64 -3.87 23.17 -2.72
CA LEU A 64 -3.87 24.30 -1.78
C LEU A 64 -2.46 24.82 -1.47
N SER A 65 -1.44 23.97 -1.56
CA SER A 65 -0.02 24.34 -1.32
C SER A 65 0.67 24.87 -2.58
N ALA A 66 0.21 24.51 -3.77
CA ALA A 66 0.77 24.95 -5.06
C ALA A 66 0.89 26.49 -5.22
N PRO A 67 -0.08 27.32 -4.78
CA PRO A 67 0.06 28.78 -4.83
C PRO A 67 1.01 29.35 -3.75
N VAL A 68 1.27 28.60 -2.68
CA VAL A 68 2.19 28.99 -1.58
C VAL A 68 3.50 28.25 -1.78
N SER A 69 4.27 28.64 -2.80
CA SER A 69 5.49 27.93 -3.12
C SER A 69 6.48 27.97 -1.95
N LEU A 70 6.68 26.80 -1.33
CA LEU A 70 7.64 26.61 -0.24
C LEU A 70 9.03 27.11 -0.68
N VAL A 71 9.67 27.89 0.18
CA VAL A 71 10.99 28.48 -0.10
C VAL A 71 10.99 29.40 -1.34
N GLY A 72 9.93 30.20 -1.51
CA GLY A 72 9.89 31.28 -2.52
C GLY A 72 9.89 30.80 -3.97
N GLY A 73 9.13 29.75 -4.29
CA GLY A 73 8.99 29.27 -5.68
C GLY A 73 9.89 28.10 -6.05
N ARG A 74 10.83 27.71 -5.18
CA ARG A 74 11.94 26.81 -5.55
C ARG A 74 11.65 25.32 -5.36
N VAL A 75 10.52 24.99 -4.75
CA VAL A 75 10.08 23.62 -4.50
C VAL A 75 8.67 23.49 -5.07
N VAL A 76 8.55 22.68 -6.13
CA VAL A 76 7.31 22.45 -6.87
C VAL A 76 6.54 21.27 -6.28
N THR A 77 7.25 20.22 -5.90
CA THR A 77 6.66 18.98 -5.35
C THR A 77 7.12 18.80 -3.91
N PRO A 78 6.51 19.53 -2.96
CA PRO A 78 6.92 19.43 -1.57
C PRO A 78 6.66 18.02 -1.03
N PRO A 79 7.54 17.51 -0.14
CA PRO A 79 7.27 16.31 0.63
C PRO A 79 5.86 16.28 1.21
N ILE A 80 5.24 15.11 1.28
CA ILE A 80 3.84 14.96 1.75
C ILE A 80 3.66 15.54 3.16
N SER A 81 4.70 15.42 3.99
CA SER A 81 4.75 15.97 5.35
C SER A 81 4.73 17.50 5.41
N LEU A 82 4.98 18.20 4.30
CA LEU A 82 4.97 19.66 4.18
C LEU A 82 3.71 20.21 3.52
N LEU A 83 2.77 19.36 3.14
CA LEU A 83 1.50 19.79 2.58
C LEU A 83 0.69 20.59 3.62
N ILE A 84 0.04 21.67 3.17
CA ILE A 84 -0.71 22.63 4.00
C ILE A 84 0.21 23.43 4.95
N TYR A 85 1.44 23.73 4.51
CA TYR A 85 2.29 24.69 5.21
C TYR A 85 1.72 26.09 5.10
N ASP A 86 1.29 26.63 6.24
CA ASP A 86 0.67 27.95 6.36
C ASP A 86 1.59 28.96 7.09
N GLY A 87 2.91 28.77 6.98
CA GLY A 87 3.90 29.73 7.48
C GLY A 87 4.65 29.33 8.76
N PRO A 88 5.65 30.15 9.15
CA PRO A 88 6.56 29.83 10.24
C PRO A 88 5.84 29.77 11.59
N GLY A 89 6.17 28.76 12.40
CA GLY A 89 5.64 28.58 13.75
C GLY A 89 4.39 27.70 13.85
N ARG A 90 3.81 27.23 12.74
CA ARG A 90 2.71 26.25 12.74
C ARG A 90 3.22 24.82 12.60
N THR A 91 2.57 23.89 13.29
CA THR A 91 2.95 22.47 13.30
C THR A 91 2.26 21.77 12.14
N LEU A 92 3.04 21.44 11.11
CA LEU A 92 2.60 20.75 9.90
C LEU A 92 2.12 19.32 10.17
N GLY A 93 1.11 18.86 9.43
CA GLY A 93 0.75 17.42 9.35
C GLY A 93 0.07 16.79 10.57
N GLN A 94 -0.35 17.58 11.57
CA GLN A 94 -0.84 17.06 12.86
C GLN A 94 -2.16 16.29 12.83
N VAL A 95 -2.97 16.36 11.77
CA VAL A 95 -4.30 15.71 11.79
C VAL A 95 -4.31 14.42 11.00
N ALA A 96 -3.72 14.41 9.79
CA ALA A 96 -3.81 13.28 8.89
C ALA A 96 -3.07 12.04 9.41
N PHE A 97 -1.80 12.19 9.84
CA PHE A 97 -1.03 11.05 10.35
C PHE A 97 -1.64 10.47 11.63
N PRO A 98 -1.99 11.26 12.66
CA PRO A 98 -2.72 10.73 13.83
C PRO A 98 -4.05 10.10 13.49
N ALA A 99 -4.85 10.69 12.61
CA ALA A 99 -6.14 10.14 12.23
C ALA A 99 -5.98 8.77 11.55
N VAL A 100 -5.00 8.64 10.64
CA VAL A 100 -4.68 7.37 9.98
C VAL A 100 -4.17 6.36 11.02
N SER A 101 -3.26 6.74 11.92
CA SER A 101 -2.76 5.85 12.98
C SER A 101 -3.87 5.37 13.92
N LEU A 102 -4.80 6.24 14.30
CA LEU A 102 -5.97 5.89 15.13
C LEU A 102 -6.90 4.94 14.40
N LEU A 103 -7.25 5.25 13.14
CA LEU A 103 -8.11 4.41 12.32
C LEU A 103 -7.52 3.01 12.14
N PHE A 104 -6.22 2.93 11.88
CA PHE A 104 -5.50 1.66 11.80
C PHE A 104 -5.48 0.94 13.16
N GLY A 105 -5.26 1.64 14.27
CA GLY A 105 -5.30 1.06 15.62
C GLY A 105 -6.66 0.41 15.94
N CYS A 106 -7.77 1.04 15.52
CA CYS A 106 -9.11 0.48 15.70
C CYS A 106 -9.35 -0.80 14.87
N VAL A 107 -8.69 -0.93 13.73
CA VAL A 107 -8.97 -1.99 12.74
C VAL A 107 -7.97 -3.14 12.83
N ALA A 108 -6.76 -2.88 13.33
CA ALA A 108 -5.68 -3.85 13.45
C ALA A 108 -6.11 -5.16 14.16
N PRO A 109 -6.89 -5.16 15.26
CA PRO A 109 -7.30 -6.41 15.91
C PRO A 109 -8.15 -7.31 15.01
N ALA A 110 -9.11 -6.71 14.29
CA ALA A 110 -9.96 -7.45 13.35
C ALA A 110 -9.14 -7.98 12.17
N PHE A 111 -8.24 -7.14 11.65
CA PHE A 111 -7.32 -7.51 10.57
C PHE A 111 -6.40 -8.68 10.96
N PHE A 112 -5.77 -8.64 12.13
CA PHE A 112 -4.90 -9.72 12.60
C PHE A 112 -5.65 -11.02 12.85
N ARG A 113 -6.88 -10.94 13.37
CA ARG A 113 -7.74 -12.12 13.55
C ARG A 113 -8.04 -12.77 12.21
N ASP A 114 -8.39 -11.97 11.22
CA ASP A 114 -8.78 -12.45 9.91
C ASP A 114 -7.58 -12.99 9.13
N LEU A 115 -6.43 -12.33 9.22
CA LEU A 115 -5.17 -12.84 8.69
C LEU A 115 -4.85 -14.23 9.25
N ARG A 116 -4.96 -14.42 10.57
CA ARG A 116 -4.73 -15.72 11.22
C ARG A 116 -5.67 -16.82 10.72
N ARG A 117 -6.93 -16.47 10.42
CA ARG A 117 -7.92 -17.41 9.89
C ARG A 117 -7.55 -17.87 8.49
N VAL A 118 -7.17 -16.95 7.61
CA VAL A 118 -6.83 -17.29 6.21
C VAL A 118 -5.49 -18.01 6.11
N THR A 119 -4.51 -17.66 6.93
CA THR A 119 -3.17 -18.26 6.84
C THR A 119 -3.00 -19.57 7.61
N GLY A 120 -4.01 -20.05 8.34
CA GLY A 120 -4.00 -21.33 9.08
C GLY A 120 -3.05 -21.41 10.29
N ALA A 121 -2.07 -20.51 10.36
CA ALA A 121 -1.25 -20.18 11.52
C ALA A 121 -0.81 -18.72 11.35
N ALA A 122 -0.56 -18.01 12.46
CA ALA A 122 -0.03 -16.65 12.40
C ALA A 122 1.34 -16.68 11.73
N HIS A 123 1.46 -16.39 10.43
CA HIS A 123 2.74 -16.36 9.76
C HIS A 123 3.61 -15.32 10.48
N PRO A 124 4.64 -15.72 11.24
CA PRO A 124 5.26 -14.85 12.23
C PRO A 124 5.90 -13.64 11.54
N GLY A 125 6.41 -13.82 10.32
CA GLY A 125 6.93 -12.72 9.51
C GLY A 125 5.86 -11.71 9.10
N LEU A 126 4.62 -12.14 8.78
CA LEU A 126 3.56 -11.19 8.42
C LEU A 126 3.11 -10.40 9.64
N VAL A 127 2.97 -11.06 10.79
CA VAL A 127 2.63 -10.40 12.05
C VAL A 127 3.72 -9.42 12.47
N ALA A 128 4.98 -9.83 12.45
CA ALA A 128 6.10 -8.99 12.82
C ALA A 128 6.24 -7.76 11.92
N THR A 129 6.13 -7.94 10.61
CA THR A 129 6.18 -6.83 9.65
C THR A 129 4.99 -5.88 9.79
N SER A 130 3.76 -6.39 10.00
CA SER A 130 2.61 -5.52 10.31
C SER A 130 2.78 -4.78 11.63
N ALA A 131 3.23 -5.45 12.69
CA ALA A 131 3.43 -4.82 13.99
C ALA A 131 4.50 -3.72 13.93
N ALA A 132 5.62 -3.98 13.24
CA ALA A 132 6.66 -2.98 13.01
C ALA A 132 6.13 -1.79 12.19
N ALA A 133 5.35 -2.06 11.14
CA ALA A 133 4.70 -1.00 10.36
C ALA A 133 3.77 -0.15 11.25
N PHE A 134 2.91 -0.80 12.06
CA PHE A 134 2.00 -0.08 12.95
C PHE A 134 2.72 0.72 14.03
N ALA A 135 3.80 0.19 14.60
CA ALA A 135 4.63 0.94 15.55
C ALA A 135 5.26 2.18 14.89
N GLY A 136 5.83 2.03 13.69
CA GLY A 136 6.35 3.16 12.92
C GLY A 136 5.28 4.22 12.63
N LEU A 137 4.11 3.80 12.17
CA LEU A 137 2.98 4.68 11.88
C LEU A 137 2.45 5.39 13.15
N ALA A 138 2.40 4.70 14.29
CA ALA A 138 2.01 5.29 15.57
C ALA A 138 2.98 6.38 16.00
N VAL A 139 4.29 6.15 15.86
CA VAL A 139 5.32 7.16 16.15
C VAL A 139 5.24 8.34 15.18
N VAL A 140 5.05 8.10 13.88
CA VAL A 140 4.84 9.16 12.86
C VAL A 140 3.60 10.02 13.19
N GLY A 141 2.55 9.41 13.72
CA GLY A 141 1.38 10.15 14.21
C GLY A 141 1.68 10.95 15.48
N ALA A 142 2.33 10.35 16.47
CA ALA A 142 2.56 10.99 17.76
C ALA A 142 3.63 12.09 17.73
N VAL A 143 4.67 11.90 16.92
CA VAL A 143 5.83 12.80 16.84
C VAL A 143 5.68 13.66 15.60
N PRO A 144 5.40 14.97 15.73
CA PRO A 144 5.28 15.84 14.58
C PRO A 144 6.64 16.05 13.91
N LEU A 145 6.62 16.34 12.61
CA LEU A 145 7.80 16.87 11.93
C LEU A 145 8.11 18.27 12.50
N GLN A 146 9.40 18.63 12.63
CA GLN A 146 9.84 19.92 13.19
C GLN A 146 9.09 21.12 12.57
N ARG A 147 8.74 22.11 13.40
CA ARG A 147 7.89 23.25 13.00
C ARG A 147 8.45 24.14 11.90
N ASP A 148 9.77 24.22 11.74
CA ASP A 148 10.43 25.12 10.78
C ASP A 148 11.29 24.36 9.77
N VAL A 149 10.68 23.38 9.09
CA VAL A 149 11.34 22.65 8.00
C VAL A 149 11.87 23.60 6.92
N PRO A 150 11.17 24.68 6.51
CA PRO A 150 11.71 25.60 5.52
C PRO A 150 13.03 26.28 5.93
N ALA A 151 13.23 26.64 7.20
CA ALA A 151 14.53 27.15 7.64
C ALA A 151 15.62 26.06 7.60
N VAL A 152 15.28 24.81 7.93
CA VAL A 152 16.21 23.66 7.76
C VAL A 152 16.56 23.47 6.28
N MET A 153 15.60 23.62 5.38
CA MET A 153 15.82 23.54 3.93
C MET A 153 16.77 24.60 3.39
N ARG A 154 16.72 25.80 3.96
CA ARG A 154 17.62 26.91 3.63
C ARG A 154 18.97 26.83 4.35
N GLY A 155 19.16 25.88 5.27
CA GLY A 155 20.38 25.76 6.08
C GLY A 155 20.45 26.78 7.24
N GLU A 156 19.36 27.48 7.51
CA GLU A 156 19.26 28.52 8.55
C GLU A 156 18.98 27.92 9.94
N ALA A 157 18.46 26.70 10.00
CA ALA A 157 18.17 25.98 11.24
C ALA A 157 18.81 24.59 11.24
N ARG A 158 19.10 24.09 12.45
CA ARG A 158 19.56 22.71 12.64
C ARG A 158 18.37 21.75 12.62
N LEU A 159 18.64 20.53 12.15
CA LEU A 159 17.71 19.42 12.23
C LEU A 159 17.48 19.05 13.70
N GLY A 160 16.22 19.13 14.16
CA GLY A 160 15.82 18.73 15.50
C GLY A 160 15.73 17.21 15.65
N ALA A 161 15.83 16.73 16.90
CA ALA A 161 15.69 15.32 17.22
C ALA A 161 14.31 14.76 16.78
N ASP A 162 13.24 15.55 16.89
CA ASP A 162 11.89 15.16 16.49
C ASP A 162 11.82 14.81 14.99
N SER A 163 12.49 15.58 14.13
CA SER A 163 12.56 15.29 12.70
C SER A 163 13.30 13.99 12.40
N VAL A 164 14.41 13.74 13.10
CA VAL A 164 15.17 12.49 12.96
C VAL A 164 14.32 11.31 13.39
N LEU A 165 13.63 11.42 14.52
CA LEU A 165 12.75 10.38 15.04
C LEU A 165 11.57 10.11 14.10
N HIS A 166 10.89 11.16 13.63
CA HIS A 166 9.78 11.05 12.68
C HIS A 166 10.22 10.39 11.36
N GLN A 167 11.36 10.83 10.78
CA GLN A 167 11.89 10.21 9.57
C GLN A 167 12.28 8.75 9.76
N SER A 168 12.93 8.43 10.88
CA SER A 168 13.32 7.07 11.21
C SER A 168 12.10 6.16 11.38
N ALA A 169 11.06 6.66 12.04
CA ALA A 169 9.79 5.96 12.21
C ALA A 169 9.05 5.76 10.88
N ALA A 170 9.05 6.77 10.00
CA ALA A 170 8.52 6.63 8.65
C ALA A 170 9.31 5.61 7.82
N ALA A 171 10.64 5.59 7.93
CA ALA A 171 11.48 4.60 7.25
C ALA A 171 11.17 3.17 7.73
N VAL A 172 11.02 2.97 9.05
CA VAL A 172 10.59 1.68 9.62
C VAL A 172 9.21 1.30 9.11
N PHE A 173 8.25 2.24 9.09
CA PHE A 173 6.91 2.00 8.56
C PHE A 173 6.94 1.48 7.11
N PHE A 174 7.60 2.20 6.21
CA PHE A 174 7.65 1.82 4.80
C PHE A 174 8.46 0.55 4.56
N ALA A 175 9.60 0.38 5.22
CA ALA A 175 10.40 -0.84 5.09
C ALA A 175 9.62 -2.08 5.56
N ALA A 176 8.94 -1.98 6.69
CA ALA A 176 8.11 -3.05 7.21
C ALA A 176 6.88 -3.31 6.33
N ALA A 177 6.26 -2.27 5.78
CA ALA A 177 5.18 -2.40 4.80
C ALA A 177 5.63 -3.13 3.52
N ILE A 178 6.78 -2.75 2.95
CA ILE A 178 7.35 -3.42 1.77
C ILE A 178 7.69 -4.89 2.06
N ALA A 179 8.29 -5.16 3.23
CA ALA A 179 8.56 -6.53 3.66
C ALA A 179 7.27 -7.34 3.80
N HIS A 180 6.22 -6.75 4.36
CA HIS A 180 4.89 -7.36 4.45
C HIS A 180 4.31 -7.67 3.06
N MET A 181 4.39 -6.72 2.12
CA MET A 181 3.94 -6.89 0.73
C MET A 181 4.66 -8.08 0.06
N ALA A 182 5.98 -8.16 0.21
CA ALA A 182 6.79 -9.24 -0.35
C ALA A 182 6.45 -10.60 0.27
N LEU A 183 6.30 -10.67 1.60
CA LEU A 183 5.91 -11.89 2.30
C LEU A 183 4.51 -12.36 1.89
N TRP A 184 3.55 -11.44 1.77
CA TRP A 184 2.20 -11.76 1.33
C TRP A 184 2.21 -12.34 -0.09
N MET A 185 2.89 -11.66 -1.02
CA MET A 185 3.03 -12.14 -2.40
C MET A 185 3.68 -13.52 -2.47
N ARG A 186 4.75 -13.74 -1.69
CA ARG A 186 5.38 -15.05 -1.61
C ARG A 186 4.39 -16.11 -1.12
N LEU A 187 3.64 -15.84 -0.07
CA LEU A 187 2.65 -16.78 0.46
C LEU A 187 1.57 -17.12 -0.56
N CYS A 188 1.02 -16.14 -1.28
CA CYS A 188 0.04 -16.39 -2.33
C CYS A 188 0.60 -17.26 -3.45
N VAL A 189 1.86 -17.06 -3.85
CA VAL A 189 2.51 -17.85 -4.91
C VAL A 189 2.85 -19.27 -4.45
N THR A 190 3.22 -19.46 -3.18
CA THR A 190 3.61 -20.76 -2.64
C THR A 190 2.45 -21.54 -1.99
N ALA A 191 1.26 -20.95 -1.90
CA ALA A 191 0.11 -21.59 -1.29
C ALA A 191 -0.32 -22.81 -2.14
N PRO A 192 -0.68 -23.94 -1.51
CA PRO A 192 -1.26 -25.09 -2.22
C PRO A 192 -2.56 -24.69 -2.92
N PRO A 193 -2.90 -25.27 -4.10
CA PRO A 193 -4.12 -24.97 -4.85
C PRO A 193 -5.43 -24.96 -4.03
N ALA A 194 -5.51 -25.82 -3.00
CA ALA A 194 -6.67 -25.95 -2.12
C ALA A 194 -6.72 -24.93 -0.97
N SER A 195 -5.71 -24.06 -0.84
CA SER A 195 -5.65 -23.06 0.23
C SER A 195 -6.56 -21.86 -0.09
N PRO A 196 -7.23 -21.26 0.91
CA PRO A 196 -7.92 -19.97 0.72
C PRO A 196 -6.96 -18.83 0.31
N LEU A 197 -5.65 -18.99 0.55
CA LEU A 197 -4.60 -18.09 0.05
C LEU A 197 -4.24 -18.33 -1.43
N SER A 198 -4.51 -19.54 -1.93
CA SER A 198 -4.40 -19.91 -3.34
C SER A 198 -5.62 -19.51 -4.15
N TYR A 199 -6.53 -18.71 -3.56
CA TYR A 199 -7.52 -17.99 -4.35
C TYR A 199 -6.83 -17.45 -5.61
N ARG A 200 -7.44 -17.65 -6.78
CA ARG A 200 -6.88 -17.26 -8.07
C ARG A 200 -6.63 -15.75 -8.06
N VAL A 201 -5.49 -15.33 -7.54
CA VAL A 201 -4.92 -14.02 -7.76
C VAL A 201 -4.72 -14.02 -9.25
N GLY A 202 -5.71 -13.50 -9.97
CA GLY A 202 -5.65 -13.45 -11.42
C GLY A 202 -4.31 -12.84 -11.76
N TRP A 203 -3.61 -13.40 -12.75
CA TRP A 203 -2.23 -13.00 -13.06
C TRP A 203 -2.05 -11.47 -13.11
N ARG A 204 -3.11 -10.73 -13.48
CA ARG A 204 -3.19 -9.26 -13.45
C ARG A 204 -3.04 -8.66 -12.06
N SER A 205 -3.74 -9.20 -11.06
CA SER A 205 -3.63 -8.74 -9.68
C SER A 205 -2.26 -9.06 -9.10
N ALA A 206 -1.71 -10.25 -9.41
CA ALA A 206 -0.37 -10.63 -9.00
C ALA A 206 0.69 -9.71 -9.64
N LEU A 207 0.55 -9.42 -10.94
CA LEU A 207 1.40 -8.49 -11.66
C LEU A 207 1.31 -7.07 -11.10
N PHE A 208 0.10 -6.58 -10.83
CA PHE A 208 -0.12 -5.26 -10.23
C PHE A 208 0.53 -5.14 -8.86
N LYS A 209 0.28 -6.09 -7.96
CA LYS A 209 0.88 -6.12 -6.63
C LYS A 209 2.40 -6.27 -6.68
N GLY A 210 2.90 -7.10 -7.60
CA GLY A 210 4.33 -7.25 -7.87
C GLY A 210 4.96 -5.94 -8.33
N ALA A 211 4.31 -5.23 -9.26
CA ALA A 211 4.74 -3.91 -9.69
C ALA A 211 4.73 -2.92 -8.52
N CYS A 212 3.66 -2.84 -7.72
CA CYS A 212 3.64 -1.99 -6.53
C CYS A 212 4.77 -2.31 -5.56
N ALA A 213 5.05 -3.60 -5.29
CA ALA A 213 6.12 -4.01 -4.39
C ALA A 213 7.51 -3.61 -4.90
N VAL A 214 7.80 -3.93 -6.16
CA VAL A 214 9.08 -3.59 -6.81
C VAL A 214 9.26 -2.07 -6.89
N THR A 215 8.24 -1.36 -7.37
CA THR A 215 8.24 0.10 -7.46
C THR A 215 8.26 0.77 -6.10
N SER A 216 7.98 0.09 -4.98
CA SER A 216 8.15 0.67 -3.64
C SER A 216 9.59 0.58 -3.11
N VAL A 217 10.41 -0.34 -3.61
CA VAL A 217 11.80 -0.51 -3.16
C VAL A 217 12.69 0.62 -3.66
N PHE A 218 12.57 0.98 -4.94
CA PHE A 218 13.37 2.03 -5.57
C PHE A 218 13.21 3.45 -4.99
N PRO A 219 11.99 3.96 -4.73
CA PRO A 219 11.78 5.28 -4.17
C PRO A 219 12.22 5.35 -2.71
N LEU A 220 12.30 4.23 -1.98
CA LEU A 220 12.53 4.24 -0.54
C LEU A 220 13.85 4.98 -0.18
N PRO A 221 15.04 4.62 -0.70
CA PRO A 221 16.26 5.36 -0.38
C PRO A 221 16.17 6.83 -0.79
N ALA A 222 15.66 7.12 -1.99
CA ALA A 222 15.59 8.48 -2.52
C ALA A 222 14.63 9.37 -1.71
N ALA A 223 13.48 8.84 -1.30
CA ALA A 223 12.47 9.53 -0.49
C ALA A 223 13.01 9.97 0.88
N PHE A 224 14.00 9.26 1.43
CA PHE A 224 14.63 9.60 2.71
C PHE A 224 15.93 10.39 2.54
N LEU A 225 16.82 9.98 1.63
CA LEU A 225 18.10 10.66 1.40
C LEU A 225 17.91 12.07 0.87
N LEU A 226 17.00 12.25 -0.08
CA LEU A 226 16.69 13.55 -0.69
C LEU A 226 15.67 14.35 0.12
N HIS A 227 15.20 13.82 1.25
CA HIS A 227 14.26 14.55 2.08
C HIS A 227 14.90 15.82 2.64
N PRO A 228 14.17 16.95 2.68
CA PRO A 228 14.70 18.20 3.23
C PRO A 228 15.09 18.15 4.72
N ALA A 229 14.59 17.16 5.45
CA ALA A 229 14.96 16.89 6.83
C ALA A 229 16.01 15.77 6.99
N SER A 230 16.66 15.31 5.91
CA SER A 230 17.71 14.29 5.99
C SER A 230 19.07 14.90 6.36
N PRO A 231 19.96 14.14 7.05
CA PRO A 231 21.34 14.58 7.29
C PRO A 231 22.12 14.90 6.02
N ALA A 232 21.79 14.25 4.90
CA ALA A 232 22.44 14.48 3.61
C ALA A 232 22.06 15.84 2.99
N ARG A 233 20.98 16.49 3.47
CA ARG A 233 20.48 17.76 2.92
C ARG A 233 21.56 18.86 2.80
N ARG A 234 22.56 18.86 3.68
CA ARG A 234 23.64 19.87 3.69
C ARG A 234 24.47 19.91 2.40
N VAL A 235 24.48 18.82 1.63
CA VAL A 235 25.25 18.72 0.37
C VAL A 235 24.37 18.69 -0.88
N LEU A 236 23.05 18.73 -0.73
CA LEU A 236 22.08 18.57 -1.83
C LEU A 236 21.51 19.92 -2.26
N SER A 237 21.22 20.07 -3.55
CA SER A 237 20.54 21.27 -4.08
C SER A 237 19.05 21.31 -3.69
N LEU A 238 18.43 22.50 -3.62
CA LEU A 238 16.99 22.61 -3.29
C LEU A 238 16.09 21.86 -4.29
N SER A 239 16.49 21.81 -5.57
CA SER A 239 15.82 21.05 -6.62
C SER A 239 15.79 19.54 -6.37
N GLU A 240 16.70 19.00 -5.57
CA GLU A 240 16.67 17.58 -5.20
C GLU A 240 15.57 17.28 -4.16
N ALA A 241 15.10 18.30 -3.43
CA ALA A 241 13.96 18.13 -2.53
C ALA A 241 12.67 17.83 -3.30
N ASP A 242 12.53 18.32 -4.53
CA ASP A 242 11.41 17.98 -5.42
C ASP A 242 11.44 16.50 -5.80
N ALA A 243 12.63 15.99 -6.17
CA ALA A 243 12.82 14.57 -6.41
C ALA A 243 12.47 13.75 -5.16
N GLY A 244 12.96 14.15 -3.97
CA GLY A 244 12.60 13.51 -2.71
C GLY A 244 11.10 13.49 -2.45
N GLY A 245 10.41 14.62 -2.65
CA GLY A 245 8.97 14.72 -2.54
C GLY A 245 8.24 13.79 -3.50
N LEU A 246 8.56 13.82 -4.79
CA LEU A 246 7.98 12.95 -5.81
C LEU A 246 8.12 11.46 -5.45
N GLN A 247 9.29 11.04 -4.97
CA GLN A 247 9.53 9.66 -4.55
C GLN A 247 8.65 9.27 -3.35
N GLN A 248 8.36 10.19 -2.41
CA GLN A 248 7.40 9.94 -1.34
C GLN A 248 5.97 9.71 -1.86
N TYR A 249 5.50 10.53 -2.80
CA TYR A 249 4.18 10.33 -3.41
C TYR A 249 4.08 8.97 -4.10
N CYS A 250 5.08 8.62 -4.90
CA CYS A 250 5.16 7.32 -5.56
C CYS A 250 5.13 6.17 -4.55
N LEU A 251 5.93 6.27 -3.48
CA LEU A 251 6.01 5.26 -2.43
C LEU A 251 4.67 5.08 -1.70
N VAL A 252 4.04 6.17 -1.25
CA VAL A 252 2.74 6.13 -0.58
C VAL A 252 1.67 5.53 -1.49
N LEU A 253 1.61 5.97 -2.75
CA LEU A 253 0.64 5.48 -3.71
C LEU A 253 0.81 3.98 -3.98
N CYS A 254 2.04 3.49 -4.15
CA CYS A 254 2.30 2.07 -4.39
C CYS A 254 1.89 1.21 -3.19
N VAL A 255 2.30 1.61 -1.98
CA VAL A 255 1.98 0.89 -0.75
C VAL A 255 0.46 0.88 -0.50
N ALA A 256 -0.20 2.03 -0.59
CA ALA A 256 -1.63 2.14 -0.36
C ALA A 256 -2.44 1.36 -1.41
N SER A 257 -2.03 1.42 -2.68
CA SER A 257 -2.66 0.66 -3.77
C SER A 257 -2.53 -0.84 -3.60
N PHE A 258 -1.35 -1.33 -3.15
CA PHE A 258 -1.17 -2.72 -2.82
C PHE A 258 -2.12 -3.13 -1.70
N PHE A 259 -2.15 -2.40 -0.58
CA PHE A 259 -2.99 -2.74 0.57
C PHE A 259 -4.49 -2.67 0.26
N ALA A 260 -4.92 -1.73 -0.58
CA ALA A 260 -6.31 -1.68 -1.06
C ALA A 260 -6.67 -2.94 -1.87
N SER A 261 -5.83 -3.32 -2.85
CA SER A 261 -6.03 -4.53 -3.64
C SER A 261 -5.99 -5.80 -2.79
N TYR A 262 -5.04 -5.87 -1.87
CA TYR A 262 -4.88 -6.95 -0.91
C TYR A 262 -6.11 -7.13 -0.01
N SER A 263 -6.69 -6.05 0.49
CA SER A 263 -7.81 -6.12 1.43
C SER A 263 -9.11 -6.57 0.78
N VAL A 264 -9.31 -6.20 -0.49
CA VAL A 264 -10.41 -6.71 -1.31
C VAL A 264 -10.30 -8.23 -1.52
N GLU A 265 -9.09 -8.72 -1.77
CA GLU A 265 -8.85 -10.16 -1.93
C GLU A 265 -8.99 -10.92 -0.62
N LEU A 266 -8.45 -10.39 0.49
CA LEU A 266 -8.57 -10.99 1.81
C LEU A 266 -10.04 -11.14 2.21
N ALA A 267 -10.86 -10.12 1.96
CA ALA A 267 -12.30 -10.19 2.21
C ALA A 267 -13.01 -11.23 1.34
N GLY A 268 -12.60 -11.38 0.08
CA GLY A 268 -13.11 -12.42 -0.82
C GLY A 268 -12.75 -13.83 -0.33
N ALA A 269 -11.54 -14.02 0.21
CA ALA A 269 -11.10 -15.31 0.77
C ALA A 269 -11.82 -15.68 2.08
N LEU A 270 -12.43 -14.71 2.76
CA LEU A 270 -13.19 -14.89 3.99
C LEU A 270 -14.69 -15.11 3.76
N ASP A 271 -15.16 -15.13 2.51
CA ASP A 271 -16.58 -15.31 2.18
C ASP A 271 -16.94 -16.80 2.00
N PRO A 272 -17.61 -17.43 2.98
CA PRO A 272 -17.96 -18.87 2.92
C PRO A 272 -18.97 -19.20 1.82
N ALA A 273 -19.69 -18.22 1.26
CA ALA A 273 -20.64 -18.44 0.18
C ALA A 273 -19.98 -18.72 -1.18
N GLY A 274 -18.69 -18.40 -1.34
CA GLY A 274 -17.90 -18.69 -2.54
C GLY A 274 -17.61 -20.19 -2.71
N GLU A 275 -17.22 -20.87 -1.64
CA GLU A 275 -16.87 -22.30 -1.65
C GLU A 275 -18.05 -23.20 -2.06
N GLN A 276 -19.28 -22.85 -1.65
CA GLN A 276 -20.47 -23.63 -2.00
C GLN A 276 -20.95 -23.44 -3.46
N ARG A 277 -20.52 -22.36 -4.14
CA ARG A 277 -20.91 -22.09 -5.53
C ARG A 277 -19.96 -22.72 -6.54
N GLU A 278 -18.67 -22.84 -6.23
CA GLU A 278 -17.71 -23.57 -7.06
C GLU A 278 -17.93 -25.09 -6.99
N SER A 279 -18.22 -25.64 -5.80
CA SER A 279 -18.59 -27.06 -5.63
C SER A 279 -19.88 -27.48 -6.38
N LYS A 280 -20.68 -26.53 -6.87
CA LYS A 280 -21.88 -26.79 -7.69
C LYS A 280 -21.65 -26.60 -9.19
N ARG A 281 -20.47 -26.12 -9.60
CA ARG A 281 -20.11 -25.89 -11.01
C ARG A 281 -19.16 -26.95 -11.58
N ASP A 282 -18.44 -27.65 -10.71
CA ASP A 282 -17.72 -28.89 -11.01
C ASP A 282 -18.65 -30.10 -10.82
#